data_AF-A0A0L0VAY5-F1
#
_entry.id   AF-A0A0L0VAY5-F1
#
_cell.length_a   1.000
_cell.length_b   1.000
_cell.length_c   1.000
_cell.angle_alpha   90.00
_cell.angle_beta   90.00
_cell.angle_gamma   90.00
#
_symmetry.space_group_name_H-M   'P 1'
#
loop_
_entity.id
_entity.type
_entity.pdbx_description
1 polymer ?
#
loop_
_entity_poly.entity_id
_entity_poly.type
_entity_poly.pdbx_seq_one_letter_code
_entity_poly.pdbx_strand_id
1 'polypeptide(L)'
;MTGLPEGHNFMNYLWHWLDSPTTDVCALEGKASDHNAIDVAKEKDNVLASHFRTCHTPLKKQSDYINAMTSAIRISDDLDKRTVGKVYPYLIFDVFLEQHSRILRTSKEVILLALSAVFIVSIILLGSWQTEGIMCITAFVIIVNMTGGMVVWEADLDAISLVNLVIGVGIGVGFCFHIVRAFTGANSGGLPKRHHLAQRDRDKRFTIAMSKVGSSVFAGIFLTKIIGIAVLGLATSKLLEISFMSNTKNKQKKKGLG
;
A
#
# COMPACT_ATOMS: atom_id res chain seq x y z
N MET A 1 27.06 42.22 0.72
CA MET A 1 26.95 42.11 -0.75
C MET A 1 26.41 43.44 -1.25
N THR A 2 27.27 44.29 -1.80
CA THR A 2 26.90 45.61 -2.34
C THR A 2 27.27 45.60 -3.82
N GLY A 3 26.29 45.69 -4.72
CA GLY A 3 26.55 45.72 -6.17
C GLY A 3 25.51 45.03 -7.06
N LEU A 4 24.49 44.35 -6.50
CA LEU A 4 23.37 43.84 -7.29
C LEU A 4 22.31 44.93 -7.48
N PRO A 5 21.67 45.02 -8.66
CA PRO A 5 20.58 45.95 -8.88
C PRO A 5 19.37 45.56 -8.01
N GLU A 6 18.64 46.56 -7.51
CA GLU A 6 17.46 46.38 -6.68
C GLU A 6 16.26 47.14 -7.27
N GLY A 7 15.04 46.70 -6.93
CA GLY A 7 13.80 47.35 -7.35
C GLY A 7 13.61 47.43 -8.86
N HIS A 8 13.34 48.63 -9.37
CA HIS A 8 13.04 48.83 -10.80
C HIS A 8 14.22 48.48 -11.71
N ASN A 9 15.45 48.80 -11.29
CA ASN A 9 16.65 48.50 -12.08
C ASN A 9 16.84 46.99 -12.23
N PHE A 10 16.53 46.21 -11.19
CA PHE A 10 16.56 44.74 -11.25
C PHE A 10 15.56 44.23 -12.28
N MET A 11 14.30 44.69 -12.22
CA MET A 11 13.25 44.24 -13.13
C MET A 11 13.55 44.58 -14.59
N ASN A 12 14.15 45.75 -14.85
CA ASN A 12 14.56 46.14 -16.20
C ASN A 12 15.65 45.20 -16.75
N TYR A 13 16.71 44.96 -15.99
CA TYR A 13 17.77 44.03 -16.41
C TYR A 13 17.30 42.58 -16.51
N LEU A 14 16.40 42.15 -15.62
CA LEU A 14 15.80 40.82 -15.65
C LEU A 14 15.03 40.59 -16.96
N TRP A 15 14.21 41.54 -17.38
CA TRP A 15 13.46 41.41 -18.63
C TRP A 15 14.38 41.33 -19.85
N HIS A 16 15.43 42.16 -19.88
CA HIS A 16 16.44 42.08 -20.95
C HIS A 16 17.12 40.71 -20.98
N TRP A 17 17.53 40.19 -19.82
CA TRP A 17 18.16 38.88 -19.72
C TRP A 17 17.23 37.72 -20.16
N LEU A 18 15.93 37.80 -19.88
CA LEU A 18 14.94 36.80 -20.29
C LEU A 18 14.63 36.82 -21.80
N ASP A 19 14.96 37.90 -22.51
CA ASP A 19 14.73 38.03 -23.97
C ASP A 19 16.01 37.92 -24.82
N SER A 20 17.19 37.98 -24.19
CA SER A 20 18.48 37.85 -24.86
C SER A 20 18.75 36.40 -25.35
N PRO A 21 19.03 36.18 -26.64
CA PRO A 21 19.38 34.86 -27.16
C PRO A 21 20.84 34.49 -26.87
N THR A 22 21.10 33.20 -26.66
CA THR A 22 22.48 32.68 -26.53
C THR A 22 23.24 32.83 -27.86
N THR A 23 24.41 33.46 -27.82
CA THR A 23 25.29 33.69 -28.98
C THR A 23 26.69 33.14 -28.72
N ASP A 24 27.54 33.13 -29.76
CA ASP A 24 28.96 32.79 -29.66
C ASP A 24 29.77 33.83 -28.86
N VAL A 25 29.30 35.07 -28.81
CA VAL A 25 29.88 36.17 -28.01
C VAL A 25 29.46 36.07 -26.53
N CYS A 26 28.21 35.70 -26.26
CA CYS A 26 27.69 35.54 -24.90
C CYS A 26 26.90 34.23 -24.75
N ALA A 27 27.52 33.25 -24.09
CA ALA A 27 26.92 31.94 -23.83
C ALA A 27 25.97 31.91 -22.62
N LEU A 28 26.01 32.94 -21.76
CA LEU A 28 25.23 33.03 -20.51
C LEU A 28 24.04 33.98 -20.71
N GLU A 29 22.93 33.46 -21.23
CA GLU A 29 21.72 34.24 -21.53
C GLU A 29 20.45 33.48 -21.14
N GLY A 30 19.43 34.20 -20.67
CA GLY A 30 18.25 33.62 -20.00
C GLY A 30 17.14 33.12 -20.93
N LYS A 31 17.11 33.53 -22.21
CA LYS A 31 15.99 33.19 -23.11
C LYS A 31 15.80 31.68 -23.33
N ALA A 32 16.89 30.91 -23.35
CA ALA A 32 16.82 29.47 -23.61
C ALA A 32 16.63 28.65 -22.31
N SER A 33 17.32 29.01 -21.23
CA SER A 33 17.33 28.25 -19.98
C SER A 33 16.20 28.65 -19.03
N ASP A 34 15.96 29.95 -18.88
CA ASP A 34 15.25 30.50 -17.72
C ASP A 34 13.97 31.26 -18.08
N HIS A 35 13.69 31.46 -19.38
CA HIS A 35 12.48 32.13 -19.86
C HIS A 35 11.19 31.50 -19.32
N ASN A 36 11.13 30.17 -19.26
CA ASN A 36 10.00 29.44 -18.69
C ASN A 36 10.15 29.17 -17.17
N ALA A 37 11.29 29.54 -16.59
CA ALA A 37 11.60 29.30 -15.19
C ALA A 37 11.06 30.38 -14.25
N ILE A 38 10.84 31.59 -14.78
CA ILE A 38 10.41 32.76 -14.03
C ILE A 38 9.10 33.27 -14.61
N ASP A 39 8.06 33.28 -13.78
CA ASP A 39 6.77 33.89 -14.11
C ASP A 39 6.74 35.33 -13.60
N VAL A 40 6.58 36.27 -14.52
CA VAL A 40 6.60 37.71 -14.26
C VAL A 40 5.19 38.25 -14.43
N ALA A 41 4.77 39.17 -13.55
CA ALA A 41 3.49 39.84 -13.65
C ALA A 41 3.30 40.53 -15.02
N LYS A 42 2.05 40.69 -15.46
CA LYS A 42 1.72 41.32 -16.75
C LYS A 42 2.32 42.72 -16.92
N GLU A 43 2.45 43.44 -15.81
CA GLU A 43 3.03 44.80 -15.75
C GLU A 43 4.57 44.81 -15.71
N LYS A 44 5.21 43.62 -15.67
CA LYS A 44 6.67 43.42 -15.61
C LYS A 44 7.35 44.10 -14.41
N ASP A 45 6.58 44.34 -13.37
CA ASP A 45 6.96 45.05 -12.15
C ASP A 45 7.38 44.09 -11.03
N ASN A 46 6.88 42.85 -11.04
CA ASN A 46 7.15 41.86 -10.01
C ASN A 46 7.27 40.42 -10.55
N VAL A 47 8.00 39.57 -9.84
CA VAL A 47 8.10 38.12 -10.09
C VAL A 47 7.03 37.41 -9.26
N LEU A 48 6.16 36.66 -9.92
CA LEU A 48 5.05 35.94 -9.28
C LEU A 48 5.50 34.59 -8.74
N ALA A 49 6.23 33.83 -9.56
CA ALA A 49 6.73 32.52 -9.21
C ALA A 49 8.04 32.25 -9.95
N SER A 50 8.87 31.40 -9.38
CA SER A 50 10.04 30.87 -10.06
C SER A 50 10.24 29.41 -9.68
N HIS A 51 10.92 28.66 -10.53
CA HIS A 51 11.33 27.30 -10.21
C HIS A 51 12.81 27.09 -10.49
N PHE A 52 13.42 26.24 -9.68
CA PHE A 52 14.81 25.82 -9.84
C PHE A 52 14.83 24.34 -10.17
N ARG A 53 15.35 24.00 -11.35
CA ARG A 53 15.43 22.62 -11.78
C ARG A 53 16.72 21.97 -11.27
N THR A 54 16.58 20.79 -10.67
CA THR A 54 17.71 19.92 -10.32
C THR A 54 17.38 18.48 -10.70
N CYS A 55 18.36 17.59 -10.59
CA CYS A 55 18.24 16.18 -10.94
C CYS A 55 18.50 15.30 -9.72
N HIS A 56 17.71 14.23 -9.58
CA HIS A 56 18.01 13.18 -8.62
C HIS A 56 19.14 12.27 -9.13
N THR A 57 19.82 11.61 -8.19
CA THR A 57 20.67 10.45 -8.51
C THR A 57 19.84 9.33 -9.13
N PRO A 58 20.45 8.39 -9.89
CA PRO A 58 19.72 7.29 -10.52
C PRO A 58 18.88 6.48 -9.52
N LEU A 59 17.55 6.51 -9.68
CA LEU A 59 16.59 5.80 -8.83
C LEU A 59 16.20 4.47 -9.49
N LYS A 60 16.50 3.34 -8.84
CA LYS A 60 16.27 2.01 -9.44
C LYS A 60 15.23 1.19 -8.70
N LYS A 61 15.13 1.35 -7.37
CA LYS A 61 14.20 0.62 -6.51
C LYS A 61 13.10 1.53 -6.01
N GLN A 62 11.94 0.95 -5.69
CA GLN A 62 10.82 1.67 -5.08
C GLN A 62 11.23 2.45 -3.82
N SER A 63 12.10 1.87 -2.99
CA SER A 63 12.66 2.55 -1.81
C SER A 63 13.43 3.82 -2.15
N ASP A 64 14.14 3.84 -3.28
CA ASP A 64 14.95 4.98 -3.70
C ASP A 64 14.05 6.16 -4.08
N TYR A 65 12.93 5.88 -4.76
CA TYR A 65 11.91 6.87 -5.09
C TYR A 65 11.26 7.47 -3.83
N ILE A 66 10.89 6.62 -2.86
CA ILE A 66 10.30 7.08 -1.57
C ILE A 66 11.31 7.94 -0.80
N ASN A 67 12.57 7.53 -0.75
CA ASN A 67 13.62 8.27 -0.04
C ASN A 67 13.96 9.60 -0.73
N ALA A 68 14.00 9.62 -2.07
CA ALA A 68 14.23 10.83 -2.85
C ALA A 68 13.12 11.86 -2.62
N MET A 69 11.85 11.43 -2.67
CA MET A 69 10.69 12.27 -2.38
C MET A 69 10.72 12.81 -0.94
N THR A 70 10.96 11.94 0.04
CA THR A 70 11.04 12.33 1.46
C THR A 70 12.16 13.33 1.70
N SER A 71 13.30 13.18 1.01
CA SER A 71 14.42 14.11 1.09
C SER A 71 14.10 15.45 0.43
N ALA A 72 13.40 15.45 -0.71
CA ALA A 72 12.97 16.66 -1.40
C ALA A 72 12.01 17.49 -0.54
N ILE A 73 11.02 16.85 0.10
CA ILE A 73 10.09 17.50 1.04
C ILE A 73 10.83 18.07 2.24
N ARG A 74 11.77 17.30 2.81
CA ARG A 74 12.58 17.78 3.93
C ARG A 74 13.40 19.03 3.57
N ILE A 75 13.97 19.06 2.37
CA ILE A 75 14.76 20.20 1.90
C ILE A 75 13.86 21.41 1.63
N SER A 76 12.70 21.21 0.98
CA SER A 76 11.75 22.31 0.76
C SER A 76 11.25 22.91 2.07
N ASP A 77 10.96 22.07 3.08
CA ASP A 77 10.52 22.54 4.41
C ASP A 77 11.62 23.32 5.14
N ASP A 78 12.89 23.00 4.92
CA ASP A 78 14.01 23.77 5.47
C ASP A 78 14.19 25.11 4.74
N LEU A 79 14.01 25.12 3.41
CA LEU A 79 14.07 26.34 2.60
C LEU A 79 12.89 27.28 2.88
N ASP A 80 11.69 26.75 3.09
CA ASP A 80 10.48 27.49 3.46
C ASP A 80 10.68 28.27 4.77
N LYS A 81 11.43 27.70 5.73
CA LYS A 81 11.74 28.37 7.00
C LYS A 81 12.81 29.46 6.88
N ARG A 82 13.68 29.37 5.88
CA ARG A 82 14.80 30.31 5.65
C ARG A 82 14.45 31.43 4.68
N THR A 83 13.36 31.26 3.92
CA THR A 83 12.95 32.15 2.84
C THR A 83 11.62 32.81 3.20
N VAL A 84 11.35 33.99 2.64
CA VAL A 84 10.08 34.70 2.88
C VAL A 84 8.91 34.10 2.06
N GLY A 85 9.21 33.25 1.08
CA GLY A 85 8.23 32.64 0.18
C GLY A 85 8.06 31.14 0.40
N LYS A 86 6.88 30.63 0.02
CA LYS A 86 6.57 29.21 0.10
C LYS A 86 7.31 28.40 -0.97
N VAL A 87 8.07 27.40 -0.54
CA VAL A 87 8.84 26.52 -1.44
C VAL A 87 8.22 25.13 -1.46
N TYR A 88 7.99 24.60 -2.66
CA TYR A 88 7.45 23.25 -2.85
C TYR A 88 8.30 22.46 -3.85
N PRO A 89 8.60 21.18 -3.57
CA PRO A 89 9.25 20.31 -4.54
C PRO A 89 8.19 19.76 -5.50
N TYR A 90 8.52 19.69 -6.78
CA TYR A 90 7.67 19.08 -7.79
C TYR A 90 8.44 18.00 -8.55
N LEU A 91 7.94 16.77 -8.49
CA LEU A 91 8.41 15.65 -9.29
C LEU A 91 7.21 14.94 -9.95
N ILE A 92 7.35 14.58 -11.23
CA ILE A 92 6.27 13.92 -11.98
C ILE A 92 5.79 12.60 -11.33
N PHE A 93 6.66 11.92 -10.58
CA PHE A 93 6.35 10.65 -9.92
C PHE A 93 5.66 10.81 -8.56
N ASP A 94 5.62 12.02 -7.99
CA ASP A 94 5.11 12.24 -6.64
C ASP A 94 3.65 11.79 -6.50
N VAL A 95 2.83 12.04 -7.53
CA VAL A 95 1.42 11.64 -7.58
C VAL A 95 1.26 10.11 -7.47
N PHE A 96 2.19 9.33 -8.05
CA PHE A 96 2.14 7.87 -8.01
C PHE A 96 2.80 7.29 -6.76
N LEU A 97 3.71 8.02 -6.12
CA LEU A 97 4.48 7.56 -4.95
C LEU A 97 3.79 7.87 -3.63
N GLU A 98 2.88 8.85 -3.59
CA GLU A 98 2.21 9.24 -2.34
C GLU A 98 1.42 8.07 -1.72
N GLN A 99 0.81 7.21 -2.54
CA GLN A 99 0.12 5.99 -2.09
C GLN A 99 1.09 4.96 -1.47
N HIS A 100 2.32 4.86 -1.99
CA HIS A 100 3.33 3.91 -1.54
C HIS A 100 3.98 4.35 -0.22
N SER A 101 4.16 5.66 -0.03
CA SER A 101 4.69 6.21 1.22
C SER A 101 3.77 5.92 2.41
N ARG A 102 2.45 5.94 2.20
CA ARG A 102 1.46 5.68 3.25
C ARG A 102 1.03 4.21 3.35
N ILE A 103 1.49 3.32 2.45
CA ILE A 103 0.94 1.96 2.31
C ILE A 103 1.00 1.16 3.61
N LEU A 104 2.08 1.26 4.39
CA LEU A 104 2.23 0.52 5.65
C LEU A 104 1.23 0.98 6.71
N ARG A 105 1.00 2.29 6.80
CA ARG A 105 0.04 2.88 7.74
C ARG A 105 -1.38 2.52 7.33
N THR A 106 -1.73 2.76 6.08
CA THR A 106 -3.04 2.43 5.51
C THR A 106 -3.33 0.93 5.63
N SER A 107 -2.34 0.06 5.38
CA SER A 107 -2.49 -1.39 5.53
C SER A 107 -2.87 -1.79 6.95
N LYS A 108 -2.18 -1.24 7.96
CA LYS A 108 -2.48 -1.52 9.37
C LYS A 108 -3.89 -1.03 9.72
N GLU A 109 -4.24 0.19 9.33
CA GLU A 109 -5.55 0.78 9.60
C GLU A 109 -6.69 -0.04 8.96
N VAL A 110 -6.55 -0.43 7.67
CA VAL A 110 -7.56 -1.23 6.97
C VAL A 110 -7.68 -2.64 7.56
N ILE A 111 -6.58 -3.31 7.85
CA ILE A 111 -6.62 -4.67 8.44
C ILE A 111 -7.26 -4.63 9.83
N LEU A 112 -6.89 -3.65 10.67
CA LEU A 112 -7.48 -3.50 12.00
C LEU A 112 -8.98 -3.17 11.93
N LEU A 113 -9.38 -2.26 11.05
CA LEU A 113 -10.78 -1.93 10.83
C LEU A 113 -11.56 -3.16 10.36
N ALA A 114 -11.05 -3.90 9.38
CA ALA A 114 -11.68 -5.10 8.87
C ALA A 114 -11.82 -6.19 9.94
N LEU A 115 -10.75 -6.47 10.71
CA LEU A 115 -10.79 -7.40 11.82
C LEU A 115 -11.79 -6.97 12.90
N SER A 116 -11.83 -5.67 13.24
CA SER A 116 -12.77 -5.15 14.23
C SER A 116 -14.22 -5.31 13.78
N ALA A 117 -14.51 -5.04 12.51
CA ALA A 117 -15.84 -5.21 11.94
C ALA A 117 -16.27 -6.68 11.96
N VAL A 118 -15.39 -7.58 11.53
CA VAL A 118 -15.63 -9.03 11.57
C VAL A 118 -15.86 -9.51 13.00
N PHE A 119 -15.08 -9.01 13.96
CA PHE A 119 -15.22 -9.34 15.38
C PHE A 119 -16.57 -8.89 15.94
N ILE A 120 -16.98 -7.66 15.66
CA ILE A 120 -18.25 -7.09 16.14
C ILE A 120 -19.45 -7.82 15.51
N VAL A 121 -19.42 -8.11 14.22
CA VAL A 121 -20.53 -8.84 13.58
C VAL A 121 -20.59 -10.28 14.11
N SER A 122 -19.44 -10.91 14.27
CA SER A 122 -19.38 -12.32 14.68
C SER A 122 -19.76 -12.51 16.15
N ILE A 123 -19.37 -11.61 17.06
CA ILE A 123 -19.82 -11.69 18.47
C ILE A 123 -21.34 -11.59 18.60
N ILE A 124 -21.98 -10.75 17.78
CA ILE A 124 -23.45 -10.61 17.73
C ILE A 124 -24.09 -11.89 17.21
N LEU A 125 -23.54 -12.48 16.15
CA LEU A 125 -24.09 -13.69 15.52
C LEU A 125 -23.88 -14.96 16.34
N LEU A 126 -22.73 -15.08 17.03
CA LEU A 126 -22.37 -16.25 17.83
C LEU A 126 -22.88 -16.16 19.27
N GLY A 127 -23.13 -14.95 19.79
CA GLY A 127 -23.65 -14.72 21.14
C GLY A 127 -22.66 -15.06 22.27
N SER A 128 -21.38 -15.32 21.96
CA SER A 128 -20.36 -15.69 22.95
C SER A 128 -19.01 -15.04 22.64
N TRP A 129 -18.53 -14.22 23.57
CA TRP A 129 -17.25 -13.52 23.46
C TRP A 129 -16.03 -14.46 23.52
N GLN A 130 -16.17 -15.62 24.17
CA GLN A 130 -15.06 -16.58 24.31
C GLN A 130 -14.78 -17.33 23.00
N THR A 131 -15.83 -17.74 22.29
CA THR A 131 -15.69 -18.37 20.97
C THR A 131 -15.18 -17.38 19.94
N GLU A 132 -15.64 -16.13 20.04
CA GLU A 132 -15.17 -15.06 19.18
C GLU A 132 -13.68 -14.75 19.40
N GLY A 133 -13.23 -14.69 20.66
CA GLY A 133 -11.81 -14.48 20.97
C GLY A 133 -10.90 -15.53 20.31
N ILE A 134 -11.31 -16.81 20.29
CA ILE A 134 -10.57 -17.88 19.62
C ILE A 134 -10.56 -17.67 18.09
N MET A 135 -11.69 -17.25 17.51
CA MET A 135 -11.78 -16.97 16.08
C MET A 135 -10.91 -15.77 15.68
N CYS A 136 -10.85 -14.72 16.50
CA CYS A 136 -9.98 -13.57 16.29
C CYS A 136 -8.49 -13.96 16.32
N ILE A 137 -8.09 -14.84 17.24
CA ILE A 137 -6.72 -15.40 17.27
C ILE A 137 -6.44 -16.18 15.99
N THR A 138 -7.40 -16.98 15.52
CA THR A 138 -7.26 -17.74 14.26
C THR A 138 -7.11 -16.80 13.06
N ALA A 139 -7.89 -15.72 13.00
CA ALA A 139 -7.77 -14.70 11.96
C ALA A 139 -6.40 -14.01 11.98
N PHE A 140 -5.87 -13.71 13.17
CA PHE A 140 -4.52 -13.17 13.32
C PHE A 140 -3.44 -14.13 12.81
N VAL A 141 -3.55 -15.41 13.13
CA VAL A 141 -2.63 -16.45 12.61
C VAL A 141 -2.70 -16.55 11.09
N ILE A 142 -3.90 -16.45 10.49
CA ILE A 142 -4.06 -16.43 9.03
C ILE A 142 -3.31 -15.24 8.41
N ILE A 143 -3.47 -14.03 8.98
CA ILE A 143 -2.75 -12.84 8.51
C ILE A 143 -1.24 -13.03 8.59
N VAL A 144 -0.73 -13.48 9.73
CA VAL A 144 0.71 -13.72 9.92
C VAL A 144 1.23 -14.74 8.91
N ASN A 145 0.50 -15.83 8.67
CA ASN A 145 0.89 -16.83 7.68
C ASN A 145 0.86 -16.29 6.25
N MET A 146 -0.14 -15.50 5.88
CA MET A 146 -0.22 -14.89 4.55
C MET A 146 0.90 -13.86 4.33
N THR A 147 1.12 -12.97 5.28
CA THR A 147 2.22 -11.98 5.23
C THR A 147 3.58 -12.66 5.23
N GLY A 148 3.77 -13.71 6.04
CA GLY A 148 4.99 -14.53 6.01
C GLY A 148 5.20 -15.23 4.67
N GLY A 149 4.11 -15.73 4.07
CA GLY A 149 4.12 -16.25 2.70
C GLY A 149 4.61 -15.22 1.70
N MET A 150 4.10 -13.99 1.72
CA MET A 150 4.55 -12.92 0.81
C MET A 150 6.08 -12.71 0.88
N VAL A 151 6.67 -12.80 2.07
CA VAL A 151 8.13 -12.69 2.26
C VAL A 151 8.87 -13.87 1.63
N VAL A 152 8.42 -15.11 1.89
CA VAL A 152 9.03 -16.33 1.32
C VAL A 152 8.97 -16.34 -0.21
N TRP A 153 7.93 -15.74 -0.76
CA TRP A 153 7.65 -15.69 -2.18
C TRP A 153 8.18 -14.41 -2.87
N GLU A 154 8.92 -13.56 -2.16
CA GLU A 154 9.48 -12.30 -2.67
C GLU A 154 8.41 -11.39 -3.34
N ALA A 155 7.22 -11.34 -2.76
CA ALA A 155 6.12 -10.50 -3.25
C ALA A 155 6.09 -9.15 -2.51
N ASP A 156 6.04 -8.06 -3.26
CA ASP A 156 5.98 -6.71 -2.71
C ASP A 156 4.60 -6.40 -2.10
N LEU A 157 4.61 -5.59 -1.03
CA LEU A 157 3.39 -5.05 -0.42
C LEU A 157 2.97 -3.79 -1.18
N ASP A 158 1.90 -3.91 -1.94
CA ASP A 158 1.31 -2.86 -2.77
C ASP A 158 -0.21 -2.81 -2.51
N ALA A 159 -0.91 -1.79 -3.00
CA ALA A 159 -2.35 -1.63 -2.84
C ALA A 159 -3.13 -2.87 -3.33
N ILE A 160 -2.70 -3.48 -4.44
CA ILE A 160 -3.34 -4.68 -4.98
C ILE A 160 -3.11 -5.89 -4.06
N SER A 161 -1.89 -6.09 -3.56
CA SER A 161 -1.60 -7.21 -2.66
C SER A 161 -2.24 -7.03 -1.28
N LEU A 162 -2.40 -5.79 -0.80
CA LEU A 162 -3.19 -5.47 0.38
C LEU A 162 -4.66 -5.85 0.22
N VAL A 163 -5.30 -5.51 -0.91
CA VAL A 163 -6.68 -5.92 -1.19
C VAL A 163 -6.80 -7.44 -1.23
N ASN A 164 -5.84 -8.13 -1.87
CA ASN A 164 -5.80 -9.59 -1.90
C ASN A 164 -5.62 -10.20 -0.51
N LEU A 165 -4.80 -9.58 0.35
CA LEU A 165 -4.62 -9.98 1.74
C LEU A 165 -5.95 -9.88 2.52
N VAL A 166 -6.65 -8.74 2.41
CA VAL A 166 -7.95 -8.54 3.09
C VAL A 166 -9.00 -9.53 2.59
N ILE A 167 -9.09 -9.76 1.28
CA ILE A 167 -10.01 -10.76 0.70
C ILE A 167 -9.66 -12.17 1.22
N GLY A 168 -8.37 -12.52 1.25
CA GLY A 168 -7.91 -13.80 1.76
C GLY A 168 -8.28 -14.02 3.23
N VAL A 169 -8.12 -13.00 4.08
CA VAL A 169 -8.55 -13.03 5.48
C VAL A 169 -10.05 -13.20 5.60
N GLY A 170 -10.85 -12.47 4.80
CA GLY A 170 -12.31 -12.59 4.83
C GLY A 170 -12.80 -13.99 4.48
N ILE A 171 -12.21 -14.60 3.44
CA ILE A 171 -12.51 -15.99 3.06
C ILE A 171 -12.05 -16.95 4.16
N GLY A 172 -10.85 -16.74 4.71
CA GLY A 172 -10.27 -17.44 5.86
C GLY A 172 -11.22 -17.52 7.05
N VAL A 173 -11.70 -16.36 7.51
CA VAL A 173 -12.64 -16.26 8.63
C VAL A 173 -13.98 -16.89 8.27
N GLY A 174 -14.45 -16.77 7.04
CA GLY A 174 -15.66 -17.44 6.57
C GLY A 174 -15.63 -18.96 6.80
N PHE A 175 -14.50 -19.61 6.47
CA PHE A 175 -14.30 -21.04 6.75
C PHE A 175 -14.44 -21.34 8.26
N CYS A 176 -13.74 -20.58 9.09
CA CYS A 176 -13.74 -20.77 10.54
C CYS A 176 -15.13 -20.52 11.14
N PHE A 177 -15.84 -19.49 10.69
CA PHE A 177 -17.14 -19.09 11.20
C PHE A 177 -18.18 -20.21 11.05
N HIS A 178 -18.26 -20.88 9.89
CA HIS A 178 -19.20 -21.98 9.68
C HIS A 178 -18.96 -23.15 10.65
N ILE A 179 -17.70 -23.49 10.88
CA ILE A 179 -17.29 -24.57 11.79
C ILE A 179 -17.60 -24.18 13.25
N VAL A 180 -17.21 -22.97 13.66
CA VAL A 180 -17.42 -22.47 15.03
C VAL A 180 -18.91 -22.32 15.33
N ARG A 181 -19.72 -21.87 14.37
CA ARG A 181 -21.18 -21.80 14.50
C ARG A 181 -21.80 -23.19 14.67
N ALA A 182 -21.37 -24.16 13.87
CA ALA A 182 -21.84 -25.54 14.00
C ALA A 182 -21.44 -26.16 15.34
N PHE A 183 -20.23 -25.89 15.82
CA PHE A 183 -19.76 -26.31 17.12
C PHE A 183 -20.53 -25.66 18.27
N THR A 184 -20.81 -24.36 18.16
CA THR A 184 -21.53 -23.58 19.18
C THR A 184 -22.99 -24.03 19.28
N GLY A 185 -23.64 -24.31 18.14
CA GLY A 185 -25.01 -24.82 18.09
C GLY A 185 -25.17 -26.33 18.34
N ALA A 186 -24.08 -27.10 18.39
CA ALA A 186 -24.16 -28.54 18.66
C ALA A 186 -24.52 -28.83 20.13
N ASN A 187 -25.38 -29.82 20.35
CA ASN A 187 -25.80 -30.33 21.66
C ASN A 187 -26.37 -29.25 22.61
N SER A 188 -27.25 -28.38 22.09
CA SER A 188 -27.98 -27.34 22.83
C SER A 188 -27.10 -26.33 23.60
N GLY A 189 -25.90 -26.02 23.09
CA GLY A 189 -24.96 -25.08 23.72
C GLY A 189 -23.91 -25.73 24.63
N GLY A 190 -24.08 -27.03 24.90
CA GLY A 190 -23.14 -27.88 25.64
C GLY A 190 -23.16 -27.71 27.16
N LEU A 191 -22.34 -28.53 27.83
CA LEU A 191 -22.27 -28.55 29.30
C LEU A 191 -21.42 -27.39 29.87
N PRO A 192 -21.72 -26.91 31.09
CA PRO A 192 -20.90 -25.90 31.75
C PRO A 192 -19.44 -26.34 31.85
N LYS A 193 -18.48 -25.42 31.64
CA LYS A 193 -17.02 -25.72 31.64
C LYS A 193 -16.52 -26.44 32.91
N ARG A 194 -17.20 -26.27 34.04
CA ARG A 194 -16.83 -26.88 35.34
C ARG A 194 -17.34 -28.32 35.51
N HIS A 195 -18.11 -28.84 34.58
CA HIS A 195 -18.65 -30.20 34.67
C HIS A 195 -17.58 -31.24 34.32
N HIS A 196 -17.51 -32.35 35.08
CA HIS A 196 -16.53 -33.42 34.87
C HIS A 196 -16.60 -34.04 33.45
N LEU A 197 -17.77 -34.02 32.81
CA LEU A 197 -17.98 -34.48 31.42
C LEU A 197 -17.79 -33.38 30.35
N ALA A 198 -17.38 -32.17 30.71
CA ALA A 198 -17.28 -31.05 29.76
C ALA A 198 -16.29 -31.33 28.61
N GLN A 199 -15.24 -32.12 28.84
CA GLN A 199 -14.32 -32.52 27.78
C GLN A 199 -14.97 -33.48 26.78
N ARG A 200 -15.64 -34.52 27.30
CA ARG A 200 -16.38 -35.48 26.47
C ARG A 200 -17.51 -34.84 25.66
N ASP A 201 -18.16 -33.82 26.20
CA ASP A 201 -19.16 -33.02 25.47
C ASP A 201 -18.52 -32.21 24.33
N ARG A 202 -17.39 -31.54 24.58
CA ARG A 202 -16.65 -30.81 23.54
C ARG A 202 -16.21 -31.71 22.39
N ASP A 203 -15.69 -32.89 22.69
CA ASP A 203 -15.24 -33.83 21.66
C ASP A 203 -16.42 -34.30 20.79
N LYS A 204 -17.57 -34.62 21.41
CA LYS A 204 -18.79 -34.95 20.67
C LYS A 204 -19.26 -33.81 19.77
N ARG A 205 -19.25 -32.57 20.30
CA ARG A 205 -19.63 -31.37 19.54
C ARG A 205 -18.70 -31.12 18.37
N PHE A 206 -17.40 -31.34 18.55
CA PHE A 206 -16.41 -31.25 17.48
C PHE A 206 -16.70 -32.27 16.36
N THR A 207 -16.93 -33.55 16.73
CA THR A 207 -17.28 -34.59 15.74
C THR A 207 -18.55 -34.23 14.97
N ILE A 208 -19.60 -33.78 15.66
CA ILE A 208 -20.87 -33.37 15.04
C ILE A 208 -20.68 -32.18 14.09
N ALA A 209 -19.93 -31.15 14.53
CA ALA A 209 -19.66 -29.98 13.72
C ALA A 209 -18.87 -30.35 12.46
N MET A 210 -17.85 -31.18 12.59
CA MET A 210 -17.01 -31.59 11.47
C MET A 210 -17.76 -32.50 10.49
N SER A 211 -18.56 -33.46 10.99
CA SER A 211 -19.33 -34.37 10.13
C SER A 211 -20.45 -33.65 9.37
N LYS A 212 -21.05 -32.62 9.97
CA LYS A 212 -22.17 -31.89 9.37
C LYS A 212 -21.73 -30.79 8.41
N VAL A 213 -20.67 -30.06 8.75
CA VAL A 213 -20.30 -28.82 8.04
C VAL A 213 -18.94 -28.92 7.36
N GLY A 214 -18.02 -29.77 7.83
CA GLY A 214 -16.67 -29.88 7.27
C GLY A 214 -16.64 -30.23 5.78
N SER A 215 -17.44 -31.20 5.35
CA SER A 215 -17.53 -31.61 3.93
C SER A 215 -18.09 -30.51 3.04
N SER A 216 -19.13 -29.80 3.51
CA SER A 216 -19.75 -28.68 2.78
C SER A 216 -18.81 -27.49 2.64
N VAL A 217 -18.06 -27.16 3.70
CA VAL A 217 -17.07 -26.09 3.69
C VAL A 217 -15.92 -26.41 2.73
N PHE A 218 -15.42 -27.66 2.74
CA PHE A 218 -14.35 -28.10 1.85
C PHE A 218 -14.79 -28.10 0.38
N ALA A 219 -15.92 -28.73 0.06
CA ALA A 219 -16.39 -28.82 -1.32
C ALA A 219 -16.87 -27.46 -1.87
N GLY A 220 -17.57 -26.68 -1.05
CA GLY A 220 -18.20 -25.43 -1.48
C GLY A 220 -17.23 -24.26 -1.61
N ILE A 221 -16.32 -24.10 -0.64
CA ILE A 221 -15.50 -22.89 -0.53
C ILE A 221 -14.04 -23.16 -0.92
N PHE A 222 -13.45 -24.29 -0.50
CA PHE A 222 -12.04 -24.58 -0.81
C PHE A 222 -11.86 -25.00 -2.27
N LEU A 223 -12.65 -25.97 -2.75
CA LEU A 223 -12.49 -26.51 -4.10
C LEU A 223 -12.78 -25.45 -5.18
N THR A 224 -13.82 -24.64 -4.99
CA THR A 224 -14.18 -23.56 -5.91
C THR A 224 -13.09 -22.48 -5.99
N LYS A 225 -12.41 -22.19 -4.87
CA LYS A 225 -11.29 -21.23 -4.85
C LYS A 225 -10.05 -21.78 -5.55
N ILE A 226 -9.72 -23.05 -5.36
CA ILE A 226 -8.59 -23.70 -6.05
C ILE A 226 -8.81 -23.68 -7.57
N ILE A 227 -10.02 -24.00 -8.03
CA ILE A 227 -10.37 -23.94 -9.45
C ILE A 227 -10.23 -22.50 -9.97
N GLY A 228 -10.75 -21.50 -9.24
CA GLY A 228 -10.63 -20.10 -9.62
C GLY A 228 -9.16 -19.63 -9.74
N ILE A 229 -8.31 -20.03 -8.80
CA ILE A 229 -6.87 -19.72 -8.84
C ILE A 229 -6.19 -20.45 -10.00
N ALA A 230 -6.56 -21.70 -10.28
CA ALA A 230 -6.02 -22.46 -11.41
C ALA A 230 -6.36 -21.80 -12.75
N VAL A 231 -7.60 -21.32 -12.91
CA VAL A 231 -8.03 -20.57 -14.11
C VAL A 231 -7.26 -19.26 -14.26
N LEU A 232 -7.07 -18.51 -13.17
CA LEU A 232 -6.26 -17.29 -13.18
C LEU A 232 -4.80 -17.56 -13.55
N GLY A 233 -4.27 -18.74 -13.23
CA GLY A 233 -2.91 -19.13 -13.63
C GLY A 233 -2.71 -19.38 -15.12
N LEU A 234 -3.80 -19.61 -15.84
CA LEU A 234 -3.80 -19.70 -17.31
C LEU A 234 -3.94 -18.31 -17.97
N ALA A 235 -4.21 -17.26 -17.18
CA ALA A 235 -4.29 -15.91 -17.70
C ALA A 235 -2.90 -15.39 -18.11
N THR A 236 -2.84 -14.74 -19.27
CA THR A 236 -1.58 -14.28 -19.89
C THR A 236 -1.09 -12.92 -19.37
N SER A 237 -1.86 -12.26 -18.50
CA SER A 237 -1.53 -10.92 -17.99
C SER A 237 -0.45 -10.96 -16.92
N LYS A 238 0.60 -10.16 -17.09
CA LYS A 238 1.71 -10.02 -16.12
C LYS A 238 1.28 -9.43 -14.78
N LEU A 239 0.27 -8.56 -14.76
CA LEU A 239 -0.28 -8.00 -13.53
C LEU A 239 -1.06 -9.06 -12.73
N LEU A 240 -1.81 -9.92 -13.42
CA LEU A 240 -2.52 -11.02 -12.79
C LEU A 240 -1.55 -12.12 -12.32
N GLU A 241 -0.53 -12.42 -13.12
CA GLU A 241 0.54 -13.34 -12.75
C GLU A 241 1.19 -12.85 -11.45
N ILE A 242 1.76 -11.64 -11.40
CA ILE A 242 2.50 -11.17 -10.22
C ILE A 242 1.60 -10.99 -8.97
N SER A 243 0.37 -10.51 -9.13
CA SER A 243 -0.52 -10.20 -8.00
C SER A 243 -1.26 -11.41 -7.43
N PHE A 244 -1.52 -12.45 -8.24
CA PHE A 244 -2.28 -13.64 -7.83
C PHE A 244 -1.45 -14.94 -7.83
N MET A 245 -0.44 -15.05 -8.70
CA MET A 245 0.48 -16.19 -8.77
C MET A 245 1.90 -15.72 -8.49
N SER A 246 2.30 -15.76 -7.23
CA SER A 246 3.67 -15.43 -6.83
C SER A 246 4.71 -15.91 -7.85
N ASN A 247 5.61 -14.99 -8.19
CA ASN A 247 6.52 -14.95 -9.32
C ASN A 247 7.46 -16.17 -9.41
N THR A 248 6.91 -17.33 -9.77
CA THR A 248 7.68 -18.57 -9.97
C THR A 248 8.40 -18.58 -11.33
N LYS A 249 7.96 -17.75 -12.29
CA LYS A 249 8.58 -17.72 -13.64
C LYS A 249 9.90 -16.96 -13.73
N ASN A 250 10.18 -15.99 -12.85
CA ASN A 250 11.50 -15.33 -12.83
C ASN A 250 12.63 -16.22 -12.30
N LYS A 251 12.32 -17.29 -11.54
CA LYS A 251 13.31 -18.27 -11.09
C LYS A 251 13.78 -19.21 -12.22
N GLN A 252 12.94 -19.44 -13.23
CA GLN A 252 13.29 -20.26 -14.41
C GLN A 252 14.11 -19.45 -15.43
N LYS A 253 13.80 -18.16 -15.64
CA LYS A 253 14.54 -17.32 -16.59
C LYS A 253 15.96 -16.97 -16.12
N LYS A 254 16.21 -16.90 -14.80
CA LYS A 254 17.55 -16.73 -14.22
C LYS A 254 18.37 -18.02 -14.12
N LYS A 255 17.76 -19.20 -14.24
CA LYS A 255 18.48 -20.50 -14.23
C LYS A 255 18.76 -21.06 -15.63
N GLY A 256 18.19 -20.47 -16.68
CA GLY A 256 18.45 -20.81 -18.09
C GLY A 256 19.40 -19.85 -18.83
N LEU A 257 19.99 -18.89 -18.12
CA LEU A 257 21.14 -18.10 -18.57
C LEU A 257 22.23 -18.20 -17.50
N GLY A 258 22.83 -19.38 -17.43
CA GLY A 258 24.04 -19.70 -16.69
C GLY A 258 24.83 -20.68 -17.53
#